data_AF-A0ABD1LQE6-F1
#
_entry.id   AF-A0ABD1LQE6-F1
#
_cell.length_a   1.000
_cell.length_b   1.000
_cell.length_c   1.000
_cell.angle_alpha   90.00
_cell.angle_beta   90.00
_cell.angle_gamma   90.00
#
_symmetry.space_group_name_H-M   'P 1'
#
loop_
_entity.id
_entity.type
_entity.pdbx_description
1 polymer ?
#
loop_
_entity_poly.entity_id
_entity_poly.type
_entity_poly.pdbx_seq_one_letter_code
_entity_poly.pdbx_strand_id
1 'polypeptide(L)'
;MHFRASRLDDSWKAIRRAAQERQLKNDAPHLLSRWGYALLEERMKKARADASGLESADLVDPPPRYELWKAARTRSDGQMTSQSARVIAERIVSQIIHTIYQFEVIYA
;
A
#
# COMPACT_ATOMS: atom_id res chain seq x y z
N MET A 1 9.01 -18.93 -35.63
CA MET A 1 9.16 -18.37 -34.25
C MET A 1 9.55 -16.88 -34.34
N HIS A 2 8.61 -15.95 -34.44
CA HIS A 2 8.93 -14.53 -34.71
C HIS A 2 8.93 -13.60 -33.48
N PHE A 3 8.32 -14.01 -32.36
CA PHE A 3 8.18 -13.15 -31.18
C PHE A 3 9.48 -12.92 -30.39
N ARG A 4 10.35 -13.94 -30.25
CA ARG A 4 11.62 -13.78 -29.52
C ARG A 4 12.59 -12.89 -30.29
N ALA A 5 12.63 -13.04 -31.62
CA ALA A 5 13.47 -12.24 -32.49
C ALA A 5 13.13 -10.75 -32.41
N SER A 6 11.84 -10.38 -32.36
CA SER A 6 11.43 -8.97 -32.24
C SER A 6 11.81 -8.32 -30.91
N ARG A 7 12.09 -9.09 -29.85
CA ARG A 7 12.58 -8.57 -28.56
C ARG A 7 14.09 -8.29 -28.55
N LEU A 8 14.83 -8.78 -29.56
CA LEU A 8 16.27 -8.55 -29.73
C LEU A 8 16.57 -7.34 -30.62
N ASP A 9 15.57 -6.82 -31.33
CA ASP A 9 15.66 -5.61 -32.11
C ASP A 9 16.05 -4.40 -31.24
N ASP A 10 16.95 -3.56 -31.74
CA ASP A 10 17.51 -2.46 -30.96
C ASP A 10 16.51 -1.31 -30.76
N SER A 11 15.61 -1.09 -31.73
CA SER A 11 14.52 -0.11 -31.55
C SER A 11 13.58 -0.56 -30.42
N TRP A 12 13.28 -1.87 -30.37
CA TRP A 12 12.45 -2.44 -29.32
C TRP A 12 13.14 -2.37 -27.94
N LYS A 13 14.45 -2.65 -27.85
CA LYS A 13 15.23 -2.49 -26.60
C LYS A 13 15.25 -1.04 -26.11
N ALA A 14 15.35 -0.06 -27.01
CA ALA A 14 15.32 1.35 -26.66
C ALA A 14 13.98 1.75 -26.03
N ILE A 15 12.86 1.31 -26.62
CA ILE A 15 11.51 1.53 -26.06
C ILE A 15 11.38 0.89 -24.67
N ARG A 16 11.84 -0.36 -24.51
CA ARG A 16 11.85 -1.06 -23.21
C ARG A 16 12.62 -0.27 -22.16
N ARG A 17 13.84 0.18 -22.49
CA ARG A 17 14.70 0.92 -21.57
C ARG A 17 14.06 2.24 -21.14
N ALA A 18 13.52 3.01 -22.08
CA ALA A 18 12.81 4.26 -21.77
C ALA A 18 11.58 4.03 -20.89
N ALA A 19 10.85 2.92 -21.07
CA ALA A 19 9.74 2.56 -20.19
C ALA A 19 10.23 2.19 -18.77
N GLN A 20 11.32 1.42 -18.66
CA GLN A 20 11.92 1.07 -17.37
C GLN A 20 12.45 2.30 -16.63
N GLU A 21 13.10 3.23 -17.33
CA GLU A 21 13.58 4.50 -16.74
C GLU A 21 12.43 5.38 -16.23
N ARG A 22 11.33 5.46 -16.99
CA ARG A 22 10.11 6.16 -16.53
C ARG A 22 9.52 5.50 -15.29
N GLN A 23 9.48 4.17 -15.26
CA GLN A 23 8.95 3.44 -14.11
C GLN A 23 9.85 3.58 -12.87
N LEU A 24 11.17 3.60 -13.05
CA LEU A 24 12.11 3.81 -11.95
C LEU A 24 11.93 5.20 -11.30
N LYS A 25 11.57 6.20 -12.10
CA LYS A 25 11.28 7.57 -11.63
C LYS A 25 9.85 7.74 -11.10
N ASN A 26 9.01 6.71 -11.16
CA ASN A 26 7.64 6.79 -10.68
C ASN A 26 7.61 6.63 -9.15
N ASP A 27 7.43 7.74 -8.45
CA ASP A 27 7.33 7.77 -6.99
C ASP A 27 5.94 7.36 -6.47
N ALA A 28 4.93 7.30 -7.35
CA ALA A 28 3.55 6.96 -7.01
C ALA A 28 2.98 5.84 -7.91
N PRO A 29 3.59 4.64 -7.93
CA PRO A 29 3.07 3.54 -8.72
C PRO A 29 1.71 3.05 -8.19
N HIS A 30 0.87 2.56 -9.09
CA HIS A 30 -0.30 1.78 -8.69
C HIS A 30 0.15 0.42 -8.17
N LEU A 31 0.08 0.23 -6.85
CA LEU A 31 0.57 -0.98 -6.18
C LEU A 31 -0.44 -2.13 -6.13
N LEU A 32 -1.72 -1.81 -6.26
CA LEU A 32 -2.82 -2.76 -6.15
C LEU A 32 -3.57 -2.84 -7.48
N SER A 33 -4.08 -4.04 -7.79
CA SER A 33 -5.01 -4.24 -8.91
C SER A 33 -6.34 -3.51 -8.65
N ARG A 34 -7.23 -3.48 -9.65
CA ARG A 34 -8.54 -2.81 -9.57
C ARG A 34 -9.37 -3.21 -8.33
N TRP A 35 -9.25 -4.45 -7.88
CA TRP A 35 -9.93 -5.00 -6.69
C TRP A 35 -9.00 -5.18 -5.48
N GLY A 36 -7.75 -4.72 -5.58
CA GLY A 36 -6.73 -5.01 -4.57
C GLY A 36 -7.01 -4.36 -3.23
N TYR A 37 -7.68 -3.21 -3.17
CA TYR A 37 -8.07 -2.60 -1.89
C TYR A 37 -9.17 -3.39 -1.18
N ALA A 38 -10.20 -3.83 -1.91
CA ALA A 38 -11.25 -4.68 -1.33
C ALA A 38 -10.66 -5.99 -0.79
N LEU A 39 -9.77 -6.63 -1.56
CA LEU A 39 -9.09 -7.84 -1.10
C LEU A 39 -8.17 -7.60 0.10
N LEU A 40 -7.50 -6.45 0.16
CA LEU A 40 -6.65 -6.08 1.29
C LEU A 40 -7.49 -5.84 2.56
N GLU A 41 -8.63 -5.17 2.43
CA GLU A 41 -9.57 -4.93 3.52
C GLU A 41 -10.08 -6.23 4.13
N GLU A 42 -10.56 -7.16 3.29
CA GLU A 42 -11.01 -8.48 3.73
C GLU A 42 -9.91 -9.25 4.47
N ARG A 43 -8.66 -9.20 3.97
CA ARG A 43 -7.51 -9.83 4.65
C ARG A 43 -7.22 -9.20 6.00
N MET A 44 -7.32 -7.88 6.11
CA MET A 44 -7.09 -7.17 7.37
C MET A 44 -8.20 -7.42 8.39
N LYS A 45 -9.47 -7.43 7.95
CA LYS A 45 -10.61 -7.80 8.81
C LYS A 45 -10.47 -9.23 9.32
N LYS A 46 -10.11 -10.17 8.46
CA LYS A 46 -9.83 -11.56 8.85
C LYS A 46 -8.72 -11.65 9.89
N ALA A 47 -7.57 -11.01 9.63
CA ALA A 47 -6.44 -11.03 10.58
C ALA A 47 -6.80 -10.45 11.96
N ARG A 48 -7.67 -9.43 12.00
CA ARG A 48 -8.19 -8.86 13.26
C ARG A 48 -9.16 -9.79 13.97
N ALA A 49 -10.05 -10.45 13.23
CA ALA A 49 -10.98 -11.41 13.81
C ALA A 49 -10.20 -12.57 14.43
N ASP A 50 -9.21 -13.10 13.71
CA ASP A 50 -8.33 -14.17 14.20
C ASP A 50 -7.57 -13.71 15.46
N ALA A 51 -7.01 -12.50 15.47
CA ALA A 51 -6.30 -11.94 16.62
C ALA A 51 -7.20 -11.69 17.84
N SER A 52 -8.47 -11.38 17.62
CA SER A 52 -9.48 -11.15 18.65
C SER A 52 -10.25 -12.41 19.06
N GLY A 53 -9.97 -13.57 18.43
CA GLY A 53 -10.70 -14.81 18.67
C GLY A 53 -12.17 -14.78 18.24
N LEU A 54 -12.52 -13.94 17.25
CA LEU A 54 -13.87 -13.84 16.71
C LEU A 54 -14.10 -14.90 15.63
N GLU A 55 -15.28 -15.52 15.64
CA GLU A 55 -15.68 -16.56 14.67
C GLU A 55 -15.84 -16.03 13.23
N SER A 56 -16.04 -14.71 13.05
CA SER A 56 -16.23 -14.10 11.73
C SER A 56 -15.56 -12.74 11.60
N ALA A 57 -14.99 -12.49 10.42
CA ALA A 57 -14.46 -11.21 10.00
C ALA A 57 -15.53 -10.12 9.87
N ASP A 58 -16.80 -10.49 9.72
CA ASP A 58 -17.93 -9.54 9.63
C ASP A 58 -18.23 -8.85 10.95
N LEU A 59 -17.76 -9.41 12.08
CA LEU A 59 -17.88 -8.81 13.41
C LEU A 59 -16.83 -7.73 13.67
N VAL A 60 -15.88 -7.54 12.74
CA VAL A 60 -14.81 -6.56 12.86
C VAL A 60 -15.12 -5.35 12.01
N ASP A 61 -15.02 -4.18 12.62
CA ASP A 61 -15.13 -2.92 11.89
C ASP A 61 -14.08 -2.82 10.78
N PRO A 62 -14.45 -2.29 9.61
CA PRO A 62 -13.53 -2.14 8.51
C PRO A 62 -12.34 -1.25 8.91
N PRO A 63 -11.11 -1.59 8.48
CA PRO A 63 -9.95 -0.76 8.76
C PRO A 63 -10.14 0.64 8.15
N PRO A 64 -9.82 1.70 8.91
CA PRO A 64 -9.88 3.05 8.38
C PRO A 64 -8.95 3.23 7.17
N ARG A 65 -9.32 4.17 6.29
CA ARG A 65 -8.68 4.41 4.99
C ARG A 65 -7.15 4.58 5.08
N TYR A 66 -6.65 5.23 6.13
CA TYR A 66 -5.22 5.48 6.29
C TYR A 66 -4.43 4.20 6.61
N GLU A 67 -5.04 3.22 7.26
CA GLU A 67 -4.41 1.92 7.53
C GLU A 67 -4.36 1.06 6.27
N LEU A 68 -5.45 1.05 5.50
CA LEU A 68 -5.46 0.44 4.17
C LEU A 68 -4.39 1.05 3.26
N TRP A 69 -4.25 2.38 3.29
CA TRP A 69 -3.24 3.09 2.51
C TRP A 69 -1.82 2.71 2.93
N LYS A 70 -1.54 2.61 4.25
CA LYS A 70 -0.26 2.16 4.80
C LYS A 70 0.02 0.72 4.40
N ALA A 71 -0.89 -0.20 4.68
CA ALA A 71 -0.73 -1.62 4.39
C ALA A 71 -0.50 -1.90 2.90
N ALA A 72 -1.21 -1.19 2.01
CA ALA A 72 -1.01 -1.27 0.56
C ALA A 72 0.40 -0.83 0.10
N ARG A 73 1.10 -0.03 0.92
CA ARG A 73 2.42 0.54 0.66
C ARG A 73 3.52 -0.07 1.53
N THR A 74 3.21 -1.07 2.33
CA THR A 74 4.18 -1.84 3.12
C THR A 74 4.56 -3.10 2.35
N ARG A 75 5.86 -3.34 2.20
CA ARG A 75 6.42 -4.57 1.65
C ARG A 75 6.38 -5.67 2.72
N SER A 76 6.60 -6.92 2.31
CA SER A 76 6.64 -8.06 3.23
C SER A 76 7.75 -7.98 4.28
N ASP A 77 8.80 -7.19 4.04
CA ASP A 77 9.88 -6.89 4.99
C ASP A 77 9.50 -5.79 6.01
N GLY A 78 8.29 -5.25 5.95
CA GLY A 78 7.81 -4.16 6.79
C GLY A 78 8.24 -2.76 6.33
N GLN A 79 9.06 -2.64 5.29
CA GLN A 79 9.48 -1.34 4.77
C GLN A 79 8.42 -0.74 3.84
N MET A 80 8.39 0.58 3.77
CA MET A 80 7.53 1.28 2.81
C MET A 80 8.06 1.12 1.38
N THR A 81 7.16 1.17 0.41
CA THR A 81 7.47 0.99 -1.01
C THR A 81 8.31 2.12 -1.60
N SER A 82 8.22 3.33 -1.05
CA SER A 82 9.01 4.52 -1.42
C SER A 82 9.32 5.42 -0.21
N GLN A 83 10.28 6.32 -0.38
CA GLN A 83 10.61 7.33 0.64
C GLN A 83 9.43 8.30 0.87
N SER A 84 8.73 8.70 -0.18
CA SER A 84 7.55 9.56 -0.05
C SER A 84 6.43 8.87 0.73
N ALA A 85 6.19 7.58 0.47
CA ALA A 85 5.22 6.79 1.22
C ALA A 85 5.57 6.73 2.71
N ARG A 86 6.85 6.60 3.04
CA ARG A 86 7.34 6.65 4.42
C ARG A 86 7.06 7.99 5.10
N VAL A 87 7.42 9.12 4.46
CA VAL A 87 7.18 10.46 5.01
C VAL A 87 5.68 10.70 5.24
N ILE A 88 4.82 10.26 4.33
CA ILE A 88 3.37 10.38 4.50
C ILE A 88 2.89 9.49 5.65
N ALA A 89 3.37 8.25 5.78
CA ALA A 89 3.02 7.36 6.88
C ALA A 89 3.40 7.96 8.24
N GLU A 90 4.60 8.55 8.35
CA GLU A 90 5.07 9.24 9.56
C GLU A 90 4.19 10.45 9.91
N ARG A 91 3.78 11.25 8.91
CA ARG A 91 2.85 12.38 9.10
C ARG A 91 1.47 11.93 9.59
N ILE A 92 0.94 10.85 9.04
CA ILE A 92 -0.34 10.27 9.47
C ILE A 92 -0.26 9.88 10.96
N VAL A 93 0.81 9.21 11.36
CA VAL A 93 1.01 8.81 12.77
C VAL A 93 1.09 10.05 13.67
N SER A 94 1.87 11.05 13.29
CA SER A 94 2.00 12.30 14.05
C SER A 94 0.66 13.03 14.22
N GLN A 95 -0.16 13.09 13.17
CA GLN A 95 -1.49 13.71 13.23
C GLN A 95 -2.43 12.96 14.16
N ILE A 96 -2.49 11.62 14.07
CA ILE A 96 -3.36 10.79 14.93
C ILE A 96 -3.00 10.96 16.40
N ILE A 97 -1.70 10.95 16.71
CA ILE A 97 -1.21 11.16 18.07
C ILE A 97 -1.64 12.54 18.59
N HIS A 98 -1.49 13.58 17.78
CA HIS A 98 -1.93 14.92 18.15
C HIS A 98 -3.44 14.99 18.43
N THR A 99 -4.28 14.37 17.60
CA THR A 99 -5.73 14.33 17.84
C THR A 99 -6.10 13.56 19.09
N ILE A 100 -5.44 12.44 19.39
CA ILE A 100 -5.69 11.67 20.61
C ILE A 100 -5.35 12.52 21.83
N TYR A 101 -4.18 13.17 21.85
CA TYR A 101 -3.80 14.06 22.96
C TYR A 101 -4.76 15.23 23.14
N GLN A 102 -5.22 15.86 22.06
CA GLN A 102 -6.23 16.93 22.13
C GLN A 102 -7.54 16.42 22.73
N PHE A 103 -7.97 15.20 22.36
CA PHE A 103 -9.18 14.59 22.92
C PHE A 103 -9.01 14.29 24.42
N GLU A 104 -7.92 13.64 24.82
CA GLU A 104 -7.65 13.33 26.22
C GLU A 104 -7.56 14.58 27.11
N VAL A 105 -6.98 15.67 26.62
CA VAL A 105 -6.90 16.95 27.37
C VAL A 105 -8.25 17.63 27.53
N ILE A 106 -9.18 17.46 26.58
CA ILE A 106 -10.51 18.09 26.61
C ILE A 106 -11.51 17.28 27.46
N TYR A 107 -11.35 15.96 27.50
CA TYR A 107 -12.28 15.04 28.17
C TYR A 107 -11.73 14.45 29.49
N ALA A 108 -10.58 14.93 29.98
CA ALA A 108 -10.05 14.68 31.33
C ALA A 108 -10.36 15.85 32.28
#